data_AF-A0A7W0WZ69-F1
#
_entry.id   AF-A0A7W0WZ69-F1
#
_cell.length_a   1.000
_cell.length_b   1.000
_cell.length_c   1.000
_cell.angle_alpha   90.00
_cell.angle_beta   90.00
_cell.angle_gamma   90.00
#
_symmetry.space_group_name_H-M   'P 1'
#
loop_
_entity.id
_entity.type
_entity.pdbx_description
1 polymer ?
#
loop_
_entity_poly.entity_id
_entity_poly.type
_entity_poly.pdbx_seq_one_letter_code
_entity_poly.pdbx_strand_id
1 'polypeptide(L)'
;MWIPILTGALAIYVGIVAVIIILQRRSAAATLAWLLVLAFLPLIGLAIYRVIGPLRLERKKFKRSANKRVVSDALAALAKLDDETLEHRQLARVSIKLGEASPLRANKVEIFLDGASAYAAMLAAVAAARHHIHLEYYIWAPDQIGTQLRDALVERARAGVQVRMIVDGTGSSKLRRKFMAPLLAAGVEVARFNPVGFFHRPDFRTHRKIVVCDGNVGFTGGMNITDPQSALLSKDYWRDTHVLITGIAVWPLQRLFIEDWYFASETACPIDAQMFPAEETPGEHLAQIIGSGPDSDAFAIHKVIFTAVNQCTTRCWLTTPYFVPDEALLTAIVTAALRDVDVRLIVPKKGDSRVVDLAARSYFPELLAAGVRVYEYETRFIHAKTLVCDDDVAIIGTANLDNRSFRLNFEVAAVLVGDAPNTKLADAFTEDLGASREITRDEFERQTFRRRLGQAGARLISPLL
;
A
#
# COMPACT_ATOMS: atom_id res chain seq x y z
N MET A 1 4.99 15.62 -53.02
CA MET A 1 3.83 14.71 -52.88
C MET A 1 3.78 14.01 -51.51
N TRP A 2 4.93 13.62 -50.92
CA TRP A 2 4.95 12.93 -49.62
C TRP A 2 4.62 13.80 -48.40
N ILE A 3 5.00 15.08 -48.40
CA ILE A 3 4.78 15.97 -47.25
C ILE A 3 3.28 16.10 -46.88
N PRO A 4 2.35 16.42 -47.82
CA PRO A 4 0.92 16.48 -47.49
C PRO A 4 0.35 15.15 -46.98
N ILE A 5 0.82 14.03 -47.54
CA ILE A 5 0.39 12.68 -47.14
C ILE A 5 0.84 12.38 -45.71
N LEU A 6 2.11 12.66 -45.39
CA LEU A 6 2.67 12.47 -44.05
C LEU A 6 2.01 13.37 -43.01
N THR A 7 1.75 14.64 -43.35
CA THR A 7 1.05 15.58 -42.47
C THR A 7 -0.40 15.14 -42.23
N GLY A 8 -1.11 14.69 -43.27
CA GLY A 8 -2.46 14.14 -43.14
C GLY A 8 -2.52 12.89 -42.27
N ALA A 9 -1.57 11.96 -42.46
CA ALA A 9 -1.46 10.75 -41.64
C ALA A 9 -1.18 11.07 -40.16
N LEU A 10 -0.27 12.02 -39.88
CA LEU A 10 0.02 12.45 -38.53
C LEU A 10 -1.20 13.11 -37.87
N ALA A 11 -1.93 13.97 -38.59
CA ALA A 11 -3.13 14.62 -38.08
C ALA A 11 -4.24 13.63 -37.74
N ILE A 12 -4.49 12.64 -38.61
CA ILE A 12 -5.44 11.55 -38.36
C ILE A 12 -5.02 10.75 -37.13
N TYR A 13 -3.74 10.40 -37.04
CA TYR A 13 -3.21 9.64 -35.91
C TYR A 13 -3.32 10.39 -34.58
N VAL A 14 -2.96 11.67 -34.54
CA VAL A 14 -3.15 12.54 -33.37
C VAL A 14 -4.64 12.66 -33.01
N GLY A 15 -5.52 12.78 -34.00
CA GLY A 15 -6.97 12.77 -33.81
C GLY A 15 -7.49 11.47 -33.17
N ILE A 16 -7.00 10.32 -33.63
CA ILE A 16 -7.33 9.00 -33.05
C ILE A 16 -6.84 8.94 -31.59
N VAL A 17 -5.59 9.33 -31.32
CA VAL A 17 -5.04 9.33 -29.96
C VAL A 17 -5.83 10.28 -29.06
N ALA A 18 -6.20 11.47 -29.53
CA ALA A 18 -7.02 12.42 -28.81
C ALA A 18 -8.39 11.84 -28.44
N VAL A 19 -9.08 11.18 -29.38
CA VAL A 19 -10.34 10.49 -29.13
C VAL A 19 -10.15 9.38 -28.09
N ILE A 20 -9.08 8.57 -28.20
CA ILE A 20 -8.77 7.53 -27.20
C ILE A 20 -8.60 8.15 -25.81
N ILE A 21 -7.85 9.25 -25.69
CA ILE A 21 -7.60 9.91 -24.40
C ILE A 21 -8.91 10.47 -23.80
N ILE A 22 -9.77 11.05 -24.63
CA ILE A 22 -11.11 11.51 -24.21
C ILE A 22 -11.96 10.33 -23.70
N LEU A 23 -11.93 9.20 -24.41
CA LEU A 23 -12.70 8.01 -24.07
C LEU A 23 -12.17 7.26 -22.83
N GLN A 24 -10.96 7.55 -22.37
CA GLN A 24 -10.38 6.92 -21.17
C GLN A 24 -11.01 7.37 -19.84
N ARG A 25 -11.97 8.34 -19.84
CA ARG A 25 -12.70 8.83 -18.66
C ARG A 25 -11.79 9.28 -17.50
N ARG A 26 -10.72 9.99 -17.84
CA ARG A 26 -9.79 10.60 -16.85
C ARG A 26 -10.36 11.89 -16.29
N SER A 27 -9.73 12.41 -15.23
CA SER A 27 -9.95 13.79 -14.79
C SER A 27 -9.82 14.75 -15.98
N ALA A 28 -10.73 15.72 -16.10
CA ALA A 28 -10.74 16.67 -17.21
C ALA A 28 -9.38 17.36 -17.40
N ALA A 29 -8.71 17.73 -16.30
CA ALA A 29 -7.39 18.34 -16.32
C ALA A 29 -6.32 17.45 -17.00
N ALA A 30 -6.23 16.16 -16.64
CA ALA A 30 -5.29 15.23 -17.25
C ALA A 30 -5.57 15.00 -18.74
N THR A 31 -6.85 14.91 -19.13
CA THR A 31 -7.26 14.81 -20.54
C THR A 31 -6.82 16.06 -21.32
N LEU A 32 -7.12 17.25 -20.81
CA LEU A 32 -6.71 18.51 -21.43
C LEU A 32 -5.19 18.64 -21.55
N ALA A 33 -4.44 18.29 -20.49
CA ALA A 33 -2.98 18.34 -20.52
C ALA A 33 -2.40 17.47 -21.64
N TRP A 34 -2.89 16.24 -21.81
CA TRP A 34 -2.46 15.37 -22.90
C TRP A 34 -2.87 15.90 -24.28
N LEU A 35 -4.08 16.44 -24.41
CA LEU A 35 -4.53 17.04 -25.66
C LEU A 35 -3.66 18.25 -26.05
N LEU A 36 -3.28 19.09 -25.09
CA LEU A 36 -2.39 20.24 -25.32
C LEU A 36 -0.98 19.77 -25.71
N VAL A 37 -0.41 18.78 -25.02
CA VAL A 37 0.90 18.20 -25.36
C VAL A 37 0.89 17.63 -26.78
N LEU A 38 -0.17 16.92 -27.17
CA LEU A 38 -0.32 16.39 -28.52
C LEU A 38 -0.55 17.49 -29.57
N ALA A 39 -1.22 18.58 -29.22
CA ALA A 39 -1.47 19.71 -30.12
C ALA A 39 -0.21 20.54 -30.38
N PHE A 40 0.56 20.88 -29.34
CA PHE A 40 1.74 21.74 -29.47
C PHE A 40 3.01 20.98 -29.85
N LEU A 41 3.12 19.71 -29.47
CA LEU A 41 4.31 18.89 -29.66
C LEU A 41 3.91 17.49 -30.17
N PRO A 42 3.33 17.34 -31.37
CA PRO A 42 2.70 16.08 -31.79
C PRO A 42 3.65 14.87 -31.80
N LEU A 43 4.89 15.03 -32.28
CA LEU A 43 5.87 13.93 -32.33
C LEU A 43 6.45 13.59 -30.95
N ILE A 44 6.81 14.62 -30.17
CA ILE A 44 7.38 14.44 -28.84
C ILE A 44 6.30 13.97 -27.86
N GLY A 45 5.14 14.61 -27.88
CA GLY A 45 3.96 14.27 -27.11
C GLY A 45 3.50 12.84 -27.36
N LEU A 46 3.60 12.35 -28.61
CA LEU A 46 3.38 10.95 -28.91
C LEU A 46 4.43 10.02 -28.27
N ALA A 47 5.71 10.35 -28.40
CA ALA A 47 6.78 9.57 -27.78
C ALA A 47 6.60 9.50 -26.24
N ILE A 48 6.29 10.65 -25.61
CA ILE A 48 5.99 10.75 -24.18
C ILE A 48 4.73 9.96 -23.84
N TYR A 49 3.63 10.06 -24.61
CA TYR A 49 2.41 9.29 -24.38
C TYR A 49 2.64 7.78 -24.52
N ARG A 50 3.55 7.35 -25.40
CA ARG A 50 3.89 5.93 -25.53
C ARG A 50 4.70 5.40 -24.35
N VAL A 51 5.44 6.25 -23.63
CA VAL A 51 6.29 5.86 -22.49
C VAL A 51 5.60 6.11 -21.14
N ILE A 52 4.86 7.20 -20.98
CA ILE A 52 4.24 7.65 -19.72
C ILE A 52 2.71 7.65 -19.82
N GLY A 53 2.17 7.62 -21.04
CA GLY A 53 0.73 7.59 -21.24
C GLY A 53 0.13 6.31 -20.64
N PRO A 54 -1.12 6.40 -20.19
CA PRO A 54 -1.70 5.39 -19.35
C PRO A 54 -1.87 4.04 -20.00
N LEU A 55 -1.45 3.02 -19.28
CA LEU A 55 -1.84 1.65 -19.54
C LEU A 55 -2.96 1.30 -18.57
N ARG A 56 -4.04 0.70 -19.06
CA ARG A 56 -4.86 -0.14 -18.18
C ARG A 56 -4.13 -1.45 -18.04
N LEU A 57 -3.81 -1.84 -16.82
CA LEU A 57 -3.35 -3.20 -16.58
C LEU A 57 -4.56 -4.12 -16.71
N GLU A 58 -4.90 -4.50 -17.93
CA GLU A 58 -5.82 -5.59 -18.14
C GLU A 58 -5.11 -6.87 -17.74
N ARG A 59 -5.36 -7.36 -16.52
CA ARG A 59 -5.02 -8.74 -16.16
C ARG A 59 -5.59 -9.61 -17.29
N LYS A 60 -4.72 -10.34 -18.03
CA LYS A 60 -5.16 -11.44 -18.91
C LYS A 60 -6.17 -12.21 -18.06
N LYS A 61 -7.44 -12.24 -18.49
CA LYS A 61 -8.56 -12.77 -17.71
C LYS A 61 -8.26 -14.22 -17.35
N PHE A 62 -7.51 -14.45 -16.27
CA PHE A 62 -7.22 -15.78 -15.82
C PHE A 62 -8.53 -16.37 -15.36
N LYS A 63 -8.72 -17.65 -15.65
CA LYS A 63 -9.94 -18.44 -15.40
C LYS A 63 -10.49 -18.12 -14.01
N ARG A 64 -11.38 -17.13 -13.96
CA ARG A 64 -12.04 -16.60 -12.77
C ARG A 64 -12.81 -17.67 -12.02
N SER A 65 -12.97 -18.87 -12.61
CA SER A 65 -13.68 -20.03 -12.09
C SER A 65 -12.90 -20.89 -11.09
N ALA A 66 -11.56 -20.96 -11.16
CA ALA A 66 -10.79 -21.82 -10.24
C ALA A 66 -10.64 -21.17 -8.84
N ASN A 67 -10.32 -19.87 -8.79
CA ASN A 67 -10.24 -19.12 -7.52
C ASN A 67 -11.61 -18.74 -6.96
N LYS A 68 -12.64 -18.55 -7.80
CA LYS A 68 -13.98 -18.18 -7.31
C LYS A 68 -14.58 -19.23 -6.38
N ARG A 69 -14.30 -20.52 -6.55
CA ARG A 69 -14.93 -21.56 -5.72
C ARG A 69 -14.31 -21.61 -4.33
N VAL A 70 -12.97 -21.64 -4.25
CA VAL A 70 -12.23 -21.59 -2.98
C VAL A 70 -12.49 -20.28 -2.23
N VAL A 71 -12.50 -19.15 -2.94
CA VAL A 71 -12.84 -17.85 -2.35
C VAL A 71 -14.33 -17.78 -2.01
N SER A 72 -15.23 -18.36 -2.81
CA SER A 72 -16.68 -18.40 -2.49
C SER A 72 -16.98 -19.29 -1.29
N ASP A 73 -16.26 -20.39 -1.09
CA ASP A 73 -16.44 -21.30 0.04
C ASP A 73 -15.90 -20.65 1.32
N ALA A 74 -14.75 -19.96 1.24
CA ALA A 74 -14.26 -19.09 2.29
C ALA A 74 -15.26 -17.97 2.61
N LEU A 75 -15.74 -17.23 1.60
CA LEU A 75 -16.76 -16.17 1.71
C LEU A 75 -18.10 -16.67 2.27
N ALA A 76 -18.51 -17.91 1.99
CA ALA A 76 -19.73 -18.51 2.53
C ALA A 76 -19.61 -18.82 4.03
N ALA A 77 -18.42 -19.18 4.51
CA ALA A 77 -18.14 -19.27 5.94
C ALA A 77 -18.17 -17.88 6.63
N LEU A 78 -17.88 -16.79 5.91
CA LEU A 78 -17.93 -15.40 6.39
C LEU A 78 -19.33 -14.85 6.62
N ALA A 79 -20.34 -15.37 5.92
CA ALA A 79 -21.72 -14.86 5.98
C ALA A 79 -22.43 -15.14 7.32
N LYS A 80 -21.74 -15.76 8.29
CA LYS A 80 -22.26 -16.10 9.62
C LYS A 80 -21.77 -15.16 10.74
N LEU A 81 -21.09 -14.07 10.40
CA LEU A 81 -20.65 -13.05 11.37
C LEU A 81 -21.80 -12.07 11.63
N ASP A 82 -22.59 -12.33 12.67
CA ASP A 82 -23.92 -11.73 12.87
C ASP A 82 -24.00 -10.66 13.99
N ASP A 83 -22.89 -10.13 14.50
CA ASP A 83 -22.90 -9.32 15.75
C ASP A 83 -21.97 -8.09 15.74
N GLU A 84 -22.12 -7.16 14.78
CA GLU A 84 -21.27 -5.95 14.71
C GLU A 84 -22.07 -4.63 14.71
N THR A 85 -21.45 -3.55 15.20
CA THR A 85 -22.04 -2.20 15.25
C THR A 85 -22.37 -1.68 13.83
N LEU A 86 -23.29 -0.70 13.72
CA LEU A 86 -23.73 -0.18 12.41
C LEU A 86 -22.59 0.48 11.62
N GLU A 87 -21.64 1.11 12.31
CA GLU A 87 -20.49 1.81 11.72
C GLU A 87 -19.46 0.83 11.15
N HIS A 88 -19.09 -0.21 11.91
CA HIS A 88 -18.28 -1.33 11.41
C HIS A 88 -18.93 -1.96 10.17
N ARG A 89 -20.25 -2.14 10.22
CA ARG A 89 -21.03 -2.67 9.09
C ARG A 89 -20.95 -1.76 7.87
N GLN A 90 -20.95 -0.44 8.01
CA GLN A 90 -20.87 0.46 6.87
C GLN A 90 -19.47 0.46 6.22
N LEU A 91 -18.40 0.54 7.02
CA LEU A 91 -17.02 0.47 6.52
C LEU A 91 -16.76 -0.87 5.81
N ALA A 92 -17.15 -1.97 6.45
CA ALA A 92 -17.05 -3.31 5.89
C ALA A 92 -17.91 -3.48 4.62
N ARG A 93 -19.09 -2.87 4.57
CA ARG A 93 -19.98 -2.97 3.40
C ARG A 93 -19.39 -2.29 2.18
N VAL A 94 -18.68 -1.17 2.34
CA VAL A 94 -17.99 -0.51 1.23
C VAL A 94 -16.95 -1.44 0.62
N SER A 95 -16.04 -1.99 1.43
CA SER A 95 -14.98 -2.90 0.96
C SER A 95 -15.54 -4.18 0.35
N ILE A 96 -16.55 -4.81 0.98
CA ILE A 96 -17.22 -6.02 0.44
C ILE A 96 -17.86 -5.73 -0.92
N LYS A 97 -18.55 -4.59 -1.08
CA LYS A 97 -19.16 -4.20 -2.36
C LYS A 97 -18.14 -3.89 -3.45
N LEU A 98 -16.91 -3.58 -3.07
CA LEU A 98 -15.77 -3.40 -3.98
C LEU A 98 -15.08 -4.73 -4.34
N GLY A 99 -15.52 -5.85 -3.78
CA GLY A 99 -15.00 -7.18 -4.08
C GLY A 99 -13.91 -7.67 -3.12
N GLU A 100 -13.69 -6.95 -2.02
CA GLU A 100 -12.76 -7.36 -0.96
C GLU A 100 -13.39 -8.36 0.01
N ALA A 101 -12.54 -9.02 0.79
CA ALA A 101 -12.97 -9.98 1.80
C ALA A 101 -13.79 -9.28 2.89
N SER A 102 -14.75 -10.00 3.48
CA SER A 102 -15.45 -9.51 4.68
C SER A 102 -14.49 -9.45 5.87
N PRO A 103 -14.79 -8.65 6.90
CA PRO A 103 -14.07 -8.72 8.16
C PRO A 103 -14.11 -10.15 8.70
N LEU A 104 -13.00 -10.57 9.30
CA LEU A 104 -12.74 -11.92 9.74
C LEU A 104 -12.22 -11.93 11.16
N ARG A 105 -12.49 -13.02 11.88
CA ARG A 105 -11.99 -13.19 13.24
C ARG A 105 -10.53 -13.64 13.22
N ALA A 106 -9.72 -12.96 14.01
CA ALA A 106 -8.32 -13.24 14.26
C ALA A 106 -8.15 -13.68 15.72
N ASN A 107 -7.35 -14.70 15.94
CA ASN A 107 -7.13 -15.26 17.28
C ASN A 107 -6.16 -14.40 18.07
N LYS A 108 -5.26 -13.72 17.35
CA LYS A 108 -4.30 -12.78 17.90
C LYS A 108 -4.01 -11.70 16.88
N VAL A 109 -3.97 -10.47 17.34
CA VAL A 109 -3.46 -9.30 16.61
C VAL A 109 -2.33 -8.68 17.44
N GLU A 110 -1.15 -8.54 16.84
CA GLU A 110 0.00 -7.94 17.49
C GLU A 110 0.62 -6.86 16.62
N ILE A 111 0.64 -5.63 17.14
CA ILE A 111 1.21 -4.47 16.46
C ILE A 111 2.65 -4.26 16.93
N PHE A 112 3.56 -4.13 15.95
CA PHE A 112 4.98 -3.82 16.12
C PHE A 112 5.27 -2.41 15.66
N LEU A 113 6.06 -1.67 16.44
CA LEU A 113 6.42 -0.27 16.19
C LEU A 113 7.87 -0.11 15.70
N ASP A 114 8.61 -1.21 15.62
CA ASP A 114 9.99 -1.28 15.19
C ASP A 114 10.28 -2.62 14.48
N GLY A 115 11.30 -2.63 13.61
CA GLY A 115 11.67 -3.82 12.88
C GLY A 115 12.29 -4.91 13.75
N ALA A 116 12.95 -4.60 14.87
CA ALA A 116 13.60 -5.64 15.68
C ALA A 116 12.57 -6.62 16.25
N SER A 117 11.49 -6.10 16.82
CA SER A 117 10.39 -6.93 17.35
C SER A 117 9.62 -7.63 16.22
N ALA A 118 9.29 -6.91 15.14
CA ALA A 118 8.58 -7.49 13.99
C ALA A 118 9.35 -8.63 13.31
N TYR A 119 10.66 -8.45 13.09
CA TYR A 119 11.50 -9.45 12.45
C TYR A 119 11.74 -10.66 13.33
N ALA A 120 11.89 -10.48 14.65
CA ALA A 120 12.00 -11.60 15.58
C ALA A 120 10.75 -12.49 15.52
N ALA A 121 9.56 -11.87 15.55
CA ALA A 121 8.29 -12.59 15.41
C ALA A 121 8.15 -13.28 14.03
N MET A 122 8.54 -12.59 12.95
CA MET A 122 8.52 -13.12 11.59
C MET A 122 9.46 -14.32 11.41
N LEU A 123 10.69 -14.24 11.89
CA LEU A 123 11.66 -15.34 11.84
C LEU A 123 11.19 -16.53 12.68
N ALA A 124 10.56 -16.30 13.83
CA ALA A 124 9.96 -17.35 14.64
C ALA A 124 8.81 -18.05 13.91
N ALA A 125 7.92 -17.29 13.25
CA ALA A 125 6.83 -17.84 12.45
C ALA A 125 7.35 -18.67 11.26
N VAL A 126 8.36 -18.15 10.55
CA VAL A 126 9.04 -18.87 9.46
C VAL A 126 9.64 -20.17 9.97
N ALA A 127 10.36 -20.16 11.09
CA ALA A 127 10.97 -21.34 11.68
C ALA A 127 9.92 -22.38 12.13
N ALA A 128 8.75 -21.93 12.58
CA ALA A 128 7.65 -22.79 13.02
C ALA A 128 6.84 -23.41 11.87
N ALA A 129 6.93 -22.85 10.65
CA ALA A 129 6.15 -23.29 9.51
C ALA A 129 6.38 -24.77 9.16
N ARG A 130 5.30 -25.46 8.80
CA ARG A 130 5.23 -26.91 8.56
C ARG A 130 4.84 -27.27 7.14
N HIS A 131 3.99 -26.48 6.50
CA HIS A 131 3.41 -26.76 5.19
C HIS A 131 3.94 -25.81 4.13
N HIS A 132 3.75 -24.50 4.33
CA HIS A 132 4.12 -23.51 3.33
C HIS A 132 4.44 -22.13 3.90
N ILE A 133 5.27 -21.39 3.17
CA ILE A 133 5.58 -19.99 3.43
C ILE A 133 5.41 -19.23 2.12
N HIS A 134 4.57 -18.20 2.16
CA HIS A 134 4.34 -17.28 1.05
C HIS A 134 4.81 -15.88 1.45
N LEU A 135 5.63 -15.26 0.61
CA LEU A 135 6.28 -13.99 0.93
C LEU A 135 6.22 -13.01 -0.25
N GLU A 136 5.82 -11.77 0.00
CA GLU A 136 5.80 -10.70 -1.01
C GLU A 136 6.37 -9.41 -0.44
N TYR A 137 7.37 -8.83 -1.10
CA TYR A 137 8.00 -7.58 -0.65
C TYR A 137 8.39 -6.63 -1.79
N TYR A 138 8.15 -5.33 -1.54
CA TYR A 138 8.69 -4.24 -2.35
C TYR A 138 10.22 -4.16 -2.27
N ILE A 139 10.76 -3.90 -1.07
CA ILE A 139 12.21 -3.89 -0.84
C ILE A 139 12.57 -5.06 0.06
N TRP A 140 13.46 -5.89 -0.46
CA TRP A 140 14.29 -6.78 0.31
C TRP A 140 15.76 -6.51 -0.08
N ALA A 141 16.56 -6.12 0.91
CA ALA A 141 17.98 -5.86 0.74
C ALA A 141 18.85 -7.07 1.11
N PRO A 142 20.02 -7.25 0.47
CA PRO A 142 20.98 -8.30 0.83
C PRO A 142 21.87 -7.87 2.00
N ASP A 143 21.25 -7.40 3.08
CA ASP A 143 21.88 -6.92 4.31
C ASP A 143 21.74 -7.94 5.46
N GLN A 144 21.94 -7.55 6.72
CA GLN A 144 21.99 -8.52 7.82
C GLN A 144 20.64 -9.20 8.02
N ILE A 145 19.54 -8.44 8.17
CA ILE A 145 18.21 -9.04 8.30
C ILE A 145 17.79 -9.78 7.04
N GLY A 146 18.07 -9.22 5.86
CA GLY A 146 17.72 -9.89 4.61
C GLY A 146 18.42 -11.23 4.46
N THR A 147 19.67 -11.34 4.92
CA THR A 147 20.44 -12.59 4.93
C THR A 147 19.88 -13.57 5.96
N GLN A 148 19.51 -13.12 7.15
CA GLN A 148 18.88 -13.97 8.17
C GLN A 148 17.56 -14.58 7.67
N LEU A 149 16.68 -13.77 7.09
CA LEU A 149 15.43 -14.26 6.53
C LEU A 149 15.67 -15.23 5.36
N ARG A 150 16.63 -14.93 4.48
CA ARG A 150 17.02 -15.84 3.39
C ARG A 150 17.42 -17.21 3.94
N ASP A 151 18.29 -17.23 4.94
CA ASP A 151 18.82 -18.48 5.50
C ASP A 151 17.74 -19.28 6.23
N ALA A 152 16.82 -18.60 6.93
CA ALA A 152 15.65 -19.24 7.53
C ALA A 152 14.74 -19.89 6.48
N LEU A 153 14.46 -19.20 5.36
CA LEU A 153 13.67 -19.78 4.26
C LEU A 153 14.38 -20.94 3.58
N VAL A 154 15.69 -20.85 3.37
CA VAL A 154 16.51 -21.95 2.81
C VAL A 154 16.42 -23.19 3.69
N GLU A 155 16.50 -23.00 5.01
CA GLU A 155 16.44 -24.09 5.97
C GLU A 155 15.05 -24.76 5.95
N ARG A 156 13.97 -23.98 5.99
CA ARG A 156 12.60 -24.50 5.89
C ARG A 156 12.33 -25.22 4.57
N ALA A 157 12.80 -24.67 3.45
CA ALA A 157 12.66 -25.31 2.15
C ALA A 157 13.37 -26.68 2.11
N ARG A 158 14.57 -26.79 2.69
CA ARG A 158 15.28 -28.07 2.84
C ARG A 158 14.58 -29.05 3.77
N ALA A 159 13.84 -28.55 4.76
CA ALA A 159 12.99 -29.35 5.63
C ALA A 159 11.68 -29.82 4.95
N GLY A 160 11.46 -29.48 3.67
CA GLY A 160 10.31 -29.90 2.88
C GLY A 160 9.12 -28.93 2.91
N VAL A 161 9.26 -27.76 3.56
CA VAL A 161 8.23 -26.72 3.55
C VAL A 161 8.22 -26.03 2.19
N GLN A 162 7.04 -25.84 1.60
CA GLN A 162 6.92 -25.16 0.31
C GLN A 162 7.09 -23.66 0.47
N VAL A 163 8.16 -23.10 -0.10
CA VAL A 163 8.43 -21.65 -0.01
C VAL A 163 8.26 -20.99 -1.37
N ARG A 164 7.37 -19.98 -1.44
CA ARG A 164 7.21 -19.11 -2.61
C ARG A 164 7.43 -17.66 -2.24
N MET A 165 8.20 -16.94 -3.05
CA MET A 165 8.46 -15.53 -2.82
C MET A 165 8.30 -14.67 -4.07
N ILE A 166 7.67 -13.51 -3.89
CA ILE A 166 7.53 -12.45 -4.88
C ILE A 166 8.40 -11.29 -4.41
N VAL A 167 9.31 -10.84 -5.27
CA VAL A 167 10.09 -9.63 -5.03
C VAL A 167 9.91 -8.65 -6.16
N ASP A 168 9.78 -7.39 -5.79
CA ASP A 168 9.54 -6.31 -6.72
C ASP A 168 10.81 -5.93 -7.54
N GLY A 169 10.65 -5.75 -8.85
CA GLY A 169 11.77 -5.72 -9.80
C GLY A 169 12.79 -4.57 -9.63
N THR A 170 12.33 -3.38 -9.25
CA THR A 170 13.14 -2.18 -8.92
C THR A 170 13.44 -2.08 -7.44
N GLY A 171 12.45 -2.26 -6.54
CA GLY A 171 12.64 -2.07 -5.10
C GLY A 171 13.66 -3.07 -4.55
N SER A 172 13.60 -4.30 -5.07
CA SER A 172 14.52 -5.39 -4.75
C SER A 172 15.58 -5.62 -5.85
N SER A 173 15.91 -4.60 -6.65
CA SER A 173 16.92 -4.68 -7.72
C SER A 173 18.32 -5.08 -7.23
N LYS A 174 18.63 -4.83 -5.94
CA LYS A 174 19.89 -5.22 -5.30
C LYS A 174 20.03 -6.73 -5.06
N LEU A 175 18.94 -7.50 -5.15
CA LEU A 175 18.96 -8.95 -5.01
C LEU A 175 19.54 -9.63 -6.26
N ARG A 176 20.88 -9.71 -6.31
CA ARG A 176 21.63 -10.30 -7.41
C ARG A 176 21.63 -11.83 -7.33
N ARG A 177 22.02 -12.47 -8.44
CA ARG A 177 22.13 -13.94 -8.57
C ARG A 177 22.85 -14.61 -7.40
N LYS A 178 23.94 -14.01 -6.90
CA LYS A 178 24.71 -14.55 -5.77
C LYS A 178 23.86 -14.69 -4.49
N PHE A 179 23.03 -13.69 -4.19
CA PHE A 179 22.17 -13.72 -3.02
C PHE A 179 21.00 -14.71 -3.19
N MET A 180 20.49 -14.85 -4.41
CA MET A 180 19.36 -15.73 -4.72
C MET A 180 19.73 -17.20 -4.90
N ALA A 181 20.99 -17.50 -5.23
CA ALA A 181 21.43 -18.86 -5.51
C ALA A 181 21.13 -19.88 -4.39
N PRO A 182 21.32 -19.56 -3.08
CA PRO A 182 20.97 -20.48 -2.00
C PRO A 182 19.47 -20.82 -1.94
N LEU A 183 18.60 -19.83 -2.17
CA LEU A 183 17.14 -20.02 -2.17
C LEU A 183 16.73 -20.98 -3.30
N LEU A 184 17.19 -20.69 -4.52
CA LEU A 184 16.88 -21.52 -5.69
C LEU A 184 17.42 -22.94 -5.53
N ALA A 185 18.63 -23.10 -4.99
CA ALA A 185 19.22 -24.41 -4.73
C ALA A 185 18.48 -25.21 -3.64
N ALA A 186 17.78 -24.53 -2.74
CA ALA A 186 16.94 -25.15 -1.71
C ALA A 186 15.53 -25.50 -2.19
N GLY A 187 15.17 -25.15 -3.43
CA GLY A 187 13.85 -25.39 -3.99
C GLY A 187 12.84 -24.27 -3.73
N VAL A 188 13.28 -23.10 -3.26
CA VAL A 188 12.40 -21.93 -3.12
C VAL A 188 11.97 -21.44 -4.51
N GLU A 189 10.66 -21.29 -4.71
CA GLU A 189 10.11 -20.72 -5.93
C GLU A 189 10.15 -19.19 -5.85
N VAL A 190 10.73 -18.52 -6.85
CA VAL A 190 10.91 -17.06 -6.85
C VAL A 190 10.30 -16.43 -8.10
N ALA A 191 9.42 -15.45 -7.90
CA ALA A 191 8.87 -14.61 -8.95
C ALA A 191 9.34 -13.16 -8.81
N ARG A 192 9.60 -12.49 -9.93
CA ARG A 192 9.93 -11.05 -9.96
C ARG A 192 8.73 -10.26 -10.45
N PHE A 193 8.20 -9.39 -9.60
CA PHE A 193 7.07 -8.53 -9.96
C PHE A 193 7.56 -7.41 -10.89
N ASN A 194 7.01 -7.37 -12.11
CA ASN A 194 7.29 -6.35 -13.13
C ASN A 194 8.80 -6.00 -13.27
N PRO A 195 9.64 -6.93 -13.77
CA PRO A 195 11.08 -6.73 -13.86
C PRO A 195 11.45 -5.57 -14.80
N VAL A 196 12.43 -4.76 -14.40
CA VAL A 196 12.90 -3.61 -15.18
C VAL A 196 13.74 -4.08 -16.38
N GLY A 197 13.49 -3.52 -17.56
CA GLY A 197 14.30 -3.70 -18.77
C GLY A 197 14.15 -2.52 -19.73
N PHE A 198 14.98 -2.43 -20.77
CA PHE A 198 15.10 -1.26 -21.66
C PHE A 198 13.79 -0.85 -22.38
N PHE A 199 12.85 -1.78 -22.52
CA PHE A 199 11.51 -1.55 -23.10
C PHE A 199 10.36 -1.70 -22.08
N HIS A 200 10.66 -1.91 -20.80
CA HIS A 200 9.66 -2.08 -19.75
C HIS A 200 9.34 -0.73 -19.14
N ARG A 201 8.04 -0.41 -19.08
CA ARG A 201 7.57 0.82 -18.45
C ARG A 201 7.77 0.71 -16.93
N PRO A 202 8.12 1.79 -16.23
CA PRO A 202 8.29 1.77 -14.77
C PRO A 202 6.98 1.63 -13.97
N ASP A 203 5.84 1.50 -14.66
CA ASP A 203 4.50 1.62 -14.08
C ASP A 203 4.01 0.28 -13.51
N PHE A 204 3.30 0.36 -12.38
CA PHE A 204 2.71 -0.74 -11.59
C PHE A 204 3.70 -1.62 -10.85
N ARG A 205 3.75 -1.42 -9.54
CA ARG A 205 4.71 -2.05 -8.62
C ARG A 205 3.95 -2.75 -7.52
N THR A 206 4.46 -3.89 -7.05
CA THR A 206 3.97 -4.39 -5.77
C THR A 206 4.64 -3.64 -4.65
N HIS A 207 3.83 -2.90 -3.91
CA HIS A 207 4.24 -2.22 -2.69
C HIS A 207 3.74 -3.01 -1.45
N ARG A 208 3.16 -4.19 -1.66
CA ARG A 208 2.73 -5.11 -0.60
C ARG A 208 3.93 -5.66 0.16
N LYS A 209 3.68 -5.94 1.44
CA LYS A 209 4.60 -6.57 2.39
C LYS A 209 3.77 -7.64 3.08
N ILE A 210 3.82 -8.86 2.58
CA ILE A 210 2.98 -9.97 3.03
C ILE A 210 3.89 -11.13 3.39
N VAL A 211 3.65 -11.71 4.56
CA VAL A 211 4.16 -13.03 4.93
C VAL A 211 2.98 -13.86 5.37
N VAL A 212 2.84 -15.07 4.82
CA VAL A 212 1.87 -16.05 5.30
C VAL A 212 2.61 -17.36 5.56
N CYS A 213 2.51 -17.86 6.79
CA CYS A 213 2.98 -19.17 7.19
C CYS A 213 1.76 -20.05 7.47
N ASP A 214 1.71 -21.22 6.82
CA ASP A 214 0.69 -22.27 7.02
C ASP A 214 -0.78 -21.80 6.92
N GLY A 215 -1.04 -20.66 6.28
CA GLY A 215 -2.39 -20.12 6.08
C GLY A 215 -3.05 -19.55 7.35
N ASN A 216 -2.38 -19.59 8.51
CA ASN A 216 -2.92 -19.19 9.81
C ASN A 216 -2.06 -18.17 10.58
N VAL A 217 -0.84 -17.86 10.12
CA VAL A 217 -0.02 -16.75 10.65
C VAL A 217 0.33 -15.82 9.50
N GLY A 218 -0.07 -14.56 9.62
CA GLY A 218 0.07 -13.53 8.60
C GLY A 218 0.77 -12.28 9.13
N PHE A 219 1.57 -11.63 8.30
CA PHE A 219 2.17 -10.33 8.57
C PHE A 219 1.88 -9.33 7.45
N THR A 220 1.62 -8.07 7.82
CA THR A 220 1.52 -6.95 6.87
C THR A 220 1.77 -5.60 7.54
N GLY A 221 2.01 -4.54 6.76
CA GLY A 221 2.27 -3.17 7.25
C GLY A 221 3.42 -2.50 6.51
N GLY A 222 3.96 -1.39 7.03
CA GLY A 222 4.87 -0.52 6.29
C GLY A 222 6.32 -1.02 6.14
N MET A 223 6.75 -1.97 6.99
CA MET A 223 8.15 -2.42 7.06
C MET A 223 8.60 -3.23 5.83
N ASN A 224 9.71 -2.80 5.21
CA ASN A 224 10.44 -3.56 4.19
C ASN A 224 11.47 -4.49 4.85
N ILE A 225 12.04 -5.47 4.16
CA ILE A 225 13.13 -6.30 4.71
C ILE A 225 14.48 -5.60 4.50
N THR A 226 14.81 -4.70 5.44
CA THR A 226 16.06 -3.93 5.44
C THR A 226 16.55 -3.61 6.87
N ASP A 227 17.87 -3.51 7.05
CA ASP A 227 18.51 -3.16 8.33
C ASP A 227 18.05 -1.80 8.87
N PRO A 228 17.83 -0.74 8.05
CA PRO A 228 17.29 0.54 8.51
C PRO A 228 15.88 0.49 9.13
N GLN A 229 15.17 -0.63 9.11
CA GLN A 229 13.89 -0.73 9.85
C GLN A 229 14.08 -1.16 11.31
N SER A 230 15.29 -1.58 11.70
CA SER A 230 15.57 -2.12 13.04
C SER A 230 16.61 -1.30 13.78
N ALA A 231 16.26 -0.88 15.00
CA ALA A 231 17.18 -0.20 15.92
C ALA A 231 18.39 -1.08 16.31
N LEU A 232 18.26 -2.41 16.23
CA LEU A 232 19.35 -3.35 16.53
C LEU A 232 20.38 -3.43 15.41
N LEU A 233 19.99 -3.04 14.18
CA LEU A 233 20.81 -3.21 12.97
C LEU A 233 21.28 -1.88 12.38
N SER A 234 20.59 -0.78 12.69
CA SER A 234 20.92 0.56 12.20
C SER A 234 20.74 1.63 13.27
N LYS A 235 21.66 2.60 13.30
CA LYS A 235 21.53 3.81 14.12
C LYS A 235 20.52 4.81 13.54
N ASP A 236 20.38 4.83 12.21
CA ASP A 236 19.45 5.69 11.48
C ASP A 236 18.16 4.94 11.14
N TYR A 237 17.63 4.19 12.11
CA TYR A 237 16.49 3.32 11.88
C TYR A 237 15.18 4.10 11.75
N TRP A 238 14.26 3.56 10.97
CA TRP A 238 12.98 4.16 10.65
C TRP A 238 11.96 3.83 11.75
N ARG A 239 11.01 4.75 11.95
CA ARG A 239 9.82 4.50 12.75
C ARG A 239 8.72 4.03 11.81
N ASP A 240 8.34 2.76 11.89
CA ASP A 240 7.38 2.14 10.99
C ASP A 240 6.48 1.18 11.77
N THR A 241 5.34 0.77 11.20
CA THR A 241 4.35 -0.06 11.89
C THR A 241 4.04 -1.32 11.07
N HIS A 242 4.06 -2.46 11.75
CA HIS A 242 3.74 -3.77 11.17
C HIS A 242 2.77 -4.51 12.08
N VAL A 243 1.98 -5.42 11.53
CA VAL A 243 1.00 -6.20 12.28
C VAL A 243 1.14 -7.68 11.97
N LEU A 244 1.13 -8.50 13.03
CA LEU A 244 0.91 -9.94 12.97
C LEU A 244 -0.56 -10.22 13.23
N ILE A 245 -1.14 -11.08 12.41
CA ILE A 245 -2.52 -11.55 12.51
C ILE A 245 -2.47 -13.08 12.49
N THR A 246 -3.27 -13.73 13.34
CA THR A 246 -3.42 -15.19 13.32
C THR A 246 -4.86 -15.63 13.15
N GLY A 247 -5.05 -16.84 12.66
CA GLY A 247 -6.35 -17.46 12.40
C GLY A 247 -6.92 -17.16 11.02
N ILE A 248 -8.22 -17.38 10.82
CA ILE A 248 -8.85 -17.27 9.49
C ILE A 248 -8.74 -15.87 8.86
N ALA A 249 -8.54 -14.82 9.66
CA ALA A 249 -8.26 -13.47 9.17
C ALA A 249 -6.98 -13.34 8.30
N VAL A 250 -6.13 -14.37 8.27
CA VAL A 250 -4.96 -14.46 7.38
C VAL A 250 -5.33 -14.86 5.95
N TRP A 251 -6.47 -15.54 5.74
CA TRP A 251 -6.85 -16.07 4.42
C TRP A 251 -6.93 -15.02 3.30
N PRO A 252 -7.40 -13.78 3.53
CA PRO A 252 -7.35 -12.76 2.50
C PRO A 252 -5.92 -12.37 2.10
N LEU A 253 -4.94 -12.36 3.02
CA LEU A 253 -3.53 -12.13 2.69
C LEU A 253 -3.00 -13.25 1.80
N GLN A 254 -3.34 -14.50 2.13
CA GLN A 254 -3.02 -15.68 1.33
C GLN A 254 -3.63 -15.58 -0.08
N ARG A 255 -4.89 -15.14 -0.19
CA ARG A 255 -5.56 -14.90 -1.47
C ARG A 255 -4.82 -13.85 -2.30
N LEU A 256 -4.48 -12.70 -1.71
CA LEU A 256 -3.77 -11.63 -2.40
C LEU A 256 -2.42 -12.12 -2.94
N PHE A 257 -1.67 -12.88 -2.12
CA PHE A 257 -0.41 -13.49 -2.57
C PHE A 257 -0.61 -14.44 -3.75
N ILE A 258 -1.62 -15.32 -3.71
CA ILE A 258 -1.89 -16.28 -4.80
C ILE A 258 -2.23 -15.56 -6.12
N GLU A 259 -3.02 -14.49 -6.04
CA GLU A 259 -3.36 -13.65 -7.19
C GLU A 259 -2.12 -12.97 -7.79
N ASP A 260 -1.25 -12.43 -6.93
CA ASP A 260 -0.03 -11.74 -7.35
C ASP A 260 1.06 -12.72 -7.82
N TRP A 261 1.11 -13.92 -7.25
CA TRP A 261 1.98 -15.00 -7.71
C TRP A 261 1.69 -15.34 -9.16
N TYR A 262 0.41 -15.51 -9.48
CA TYR A 262 -0.02 -15.77 -10.84
C TYR A 262 0.36 -14.61 -11.77
N PHE A 263 0.15 -13.36 -11.32
CA PHE A 263 0.52 -12.18 -12.09
C PHE A 263 2.03 -12.09 -12.35
N ALA A 264 2.86 -12.36 -11.36
CA ALA A 264 4.31 -12.21 -11.44
C ALA A 264 5.03 -13.39 -12.11
N SER A 265 4.52 -14.62 -11.96
CA SER A 265 5.15 -15.84 -12.49
C SER A 265 4.52 -16.37 -13.78
N GLU A 266 3.32 -15.93 -14.13
CA GLU A 266 2.43 -16.55 -15.14
C GLU A 266 2.10 -18.04 -14.88
N THR A 267 2.43 -18.55 -13.69
CA THR A 267 2.16 -19.92 -13.26
C THR A 267 1.09 -19.97 -12.18
N ALA A 268 0.19 -20.94 -12.26
CA ALA A 268 -0.82 -21.12 -11.22
C ALA A 268 -0.17 -21.67 -9.94
N CYS A 269 -0.47 -21.05 -8.80
CA CYS A 269 -0.18 -21.64 -7.50
C CYS A 269 -1.15 -22.82 -7.28
N PRO A 270 -0.67 -24.06 -7.06
CA PRO A 270 -1.55 -25.17 -6.68
C PRO A 270 -2.26 -24.83 -5.37
N ILE A 271 -3.59 -24.91 -5.35
CA ILE A 271 -4.39 -24.63 -4.15
C ILE A 271 -4.81 -25.95 -3.52
N ASP A 272 -4.55 -26.09 -2.24
CA ASP A 272 -5.03 -27.21 -1.41
C ASP A 272 -5.72 -26.70 -0.13
N ALA A 273 -6.34 -27.61 0.61
CA ALA A 273 -7.07 -27.27 1.83
C ALA A 273 -6.17 -26.81 2.99
N GLN A 274 -4.89 -27.21 3.01
CA GLN A 274 -3.94 -26.82 4.05
C GLN A 274 -3.50 -25.36 3.90
N MET A 275 -3.72 -24.74 2.73
CA MET A 275 -3.56 -23.29 2.55
C MET A 275 -4.65 -22.45 3.23
N PHE A 276 -5.79 -23.06 3.58
CA PHE A 276 -6.92 -22.41 4.22
C PHE A 276 -7.42 -23.28 5.37
N PRO A 277 -6.58 -23.49 6.42
CA PRO A 277 -6.91 -24.41 7.50
C PRO A 277 -8.15 -23.91 8.24
N ALA A 278 -9.15 -24.78 8.37
CA ALA A 278 -10.36 -24.48 9.14
C ALA A 278 -10.01 -24.24 10.60
N GLU A 279 -10.75 -23.34 11.25
CA GLU A 279 -10.64 -23.10 12.69
C GLU A 279 -11.82 -23.69 13.45
N GLU A 280 -11.52 -24.32 14.59
CA GLU A 280 -12.52 -24.88 15.49
C GLU A 280 -13.18 -23.81 16.35
N THR A 281 -12.41 -22.79 16.76
CA THR A 281 -12.89 -21.69 17.61
C THR A 281 -12.64 -20.35 16.93
N PRO A 282 -13.68 -19.53 16.70
CA PRO A 282 -13.50 -18.19 16.16
C PRO A 282 -12.66 -17.31 17.09
N GLY A 283 -11.69 -16.58 16.52
CA GLY A 283 -10.91 -15.59 17.25
C GLY A 283 -11.72 -14.41 17.82
N GLU A 284 -11.11 -13.66 18.72
CA GLU A 284 -11.78 -12.56 19.43
C GLU A 284 -11.69 -11.22 18.69
N HIS A 285 -10.64 -11.02 17.89
CA HIS A 285 -10.38 -9.74 17.21
C HIS A 285 -10.98 -9.73 15.82
N LEU A 286 -11.61 -8.62 15.42
CA LEU A 286 -12.11 -8.47 14.07
C LEU A 286 -11.07 -7.74 13.20
N ALA A 287 -10.69 -8.35 12.09
CA ALA A 287 -9.73 -7.80 11.13
C ALA A 287 -10.25 -7.94 9.71
N GLN A 288 -10.21 -6.86 8.95
CA GLN A 288 -10.52 -6.85 7.53
C GLN A 288 -9.28 -6.50 6.72
N ILE A 289 -8.87 -7.42 5.86
CA ILE A 289 -7.75 -7.22 4.94
C ILE A 289 -8.29 -6.74 3.60
N ILE A 290 -7.68 -5.67 3.09
CA ILE A 290 -8.15 -4.93 1.92
C ILE A 290 -6.99 -4.82 0.95
N GLY A 291 -7.14 -5.42 -0.22
CA GLY A 291 -6.21 -5.23 -1.33
C GLY A 291 -6.60 -4.02 -2.18
N SER A 292 -5.61 -3.31 -2.71
CA SER A 292 -5.82 -2.37 -3.81
C SER A 292 -4.74 -2.56 -4.87
N GLY A 293 -5.04 -2.23 -6.12
CA GLY A 293 -4.13 -2.38 -7.24
C GLY A 293 -4.65 -1.74 -8.52
N PRO A 294 -3.77 -1.48 -9.49
CA PRO A 294 -4.10 -0.90 -10.80
C PRO A 294 -4.90 -1.86 -11.72
N ASP A 295 -5.11 -3.10 -11.27
CA ASP A 295 -5.93 -4.12 -11.92
C ASP A 295 -7.44 -3.95 -11.63
N SER A 296 -7.81 -2.97 -10.81
CA SER A 296 -9.19 -2.67 -10.46
C SER A 296 -9.44 -1.15 -10.38
N ASP A 297 -10.53 -0.68 -10.98
CA ASP A 297 -11.02 0.70 -10.83
C ASP A 297 -11.70 0.94 -9.45
N ALA A 298 -11.64 -0.06 -8.56
CA ALA A 298 -12.26 0.01 -7.24
C ALA A 298 -11.53 0.95 -6.28
N PHE A 299 -10.20 1.09 -6.37
CA PHE A 299 -9.37 1.87 -5.43
C PHE A 299 -9.78 1.61 -3.97
N ALA A 300 -9.84 0.33 -3.57
CA ALA A 300 -10.56 -0.08 -2.36
C ALA A 300 -10.00 0.55 -1.07
N ILE A 301 -8.68 0.57 -0.91
CA ILE A 301 -8.02 1.20 0.24
C ILE A 301 -8.34 2.70 0.31
N HIS A 302 -8.33 3.42 -0.82
CA HIS A 302 -8.69 4.84 -0.86
C HIS A 302 -10.13 5.06 -0.39
N LYS A 303 -11.10 4.29 -0.91
CA LYS A 303 -12.50 4.42 -0.52
C LYS A 303 -12.76 4.04 0.94
N VAL A 304 -12.01 3.07 1.47
CA VAL A 304 -12.10 2.68 2.88
C VAL A 304 -11.56 3.78 3.78
N ILE A 305 -10.39 4.34 3.48
CA ILE A 305 -9.84 5.48 4.23
C ILE A 305 -10.78 6.69 4.13
N PHE A 306 -11.29 7.00 2.94
CA PHE A 306 -12.26 8.07 2.74
C PHE A 306 -13.54 7.84 3.56
N THR A 307 -14.03 6.60 3.60
CA THR A 307 -15.24 6.25 4.37
C THR A 307 -14.97 6.38 5.86
N ALA A 308 -13.84 5.86 6.34
CA ALA A 308 -13.41 5.98 7.73
C ALA A 308 -13.39 7.46 8.13
N VAL A 309 -12.58 8.31 7.47
CA VAL A 309 -12.46 9.74 7.79
C VAL A 309 -13.82 10.47 7.82
N ASN A 310 -14.74 10.14 6.91
CA ASN A 310 -16.08 10.74 6.93
C ASN A 310 -16.99 10.21 8.04
N GLN A 311 -16.75 9.00 8.55
CA GLN A 311 -17.51 8.42 9.65
C GLN A 311 -16.99 8.84 11.02
N CYS A 312 -15.71 9.20 11.16
CA CYS A 312 -15.13 9.52 12.47
C CYS A 312 -15.87 10.71 13.11
N THR A 313 -16.14 10.58 14.42
CA THR A 313 -16.99 11.52 15.19
C THR A 313 -16.25 12.23 16.31
N THR A 314 -15.16 11.65 16.81
CA THR A 314 -14.39 12.15 17.97
C THR A 314 -12.93 12.45 17.60
N ARG A 315 -12.24 11.53 16.92
CA ARG A 315 -10.84 11.72 16.51
C ARG A 315 -10.52 11.04 15.18
N CYS A 316 -9.59 11.64 14.44
CA CYS A 316 -9.02 11.09 13.23
C CYS A 316 -7.52 11.40 13.19
N TRP A 317 -6.68 10.45 13.61
CA TRP A 317 -5.24 10.63 13.69
C TRP A 317 -4.53 9.86 12.59
N LEU A 318 -3.73 10.55 11.79
CA LEU A 318 -3.14 10.07 10.55
C LEU A 318 -1.61 10.15 10.64
N THR A 319 -0.92 9.08 10.26
CA THR A 319 0.53 9.09 10.05
C THR A 319 0.86 8.58 8.66
N THR A 320 1.68 9.32 7.92
CA THR A 320 2.16 8.91 6.59
C THR A 320 3.51 9.55 6.28
N PRO A 321 4.47 8.86 5.63
CA PRO A 321 5.68 9.52 5.15
C PRO A 321 5.40 10.48 4.00
N TYR A 322 4.37 10.20 3.19
CA TYR A 322 4.02 10.97 2.01
C TYR A 322 2.56 11.38 2.11
N PHE A 323 2.33 12.67 2.29
CA PHE A 323 0.99 13.26 2.36
C PHE A 323 0.76 14.10 1.10
N VAL A 324 0.27 13.47 0.05
CA VAL A 324 -0.04 14.11 -1.24
C VAL A 324 -1.44 13.65 -1.67
N PRO A 325 -2.48 13.96 -0.86
CA PRO A 325 -3.81 13.41 -1.07
C PRO A 325 -4.42 13.91 -2.38
N ASP A 326 -5.38 13.15 -2.90
CA ASP A 326 -6.28 13.68 -3.92
C ASP A 326 -7.35 14.59 -3.29
N GLU A 327 -8.08 15.31 -4.15
CA GLU A 327 -9.07 16.29 -3.74
C GLU A 327 -10.18 15.67 -2.87
N ALA A 328 -10.59 14.44 -3.17
CA ALA A 328 -11.60 13.72 -2.39
C ALA A 328 -11.13 13.46 -0.95
N LEU A 329 -9.92 12.91 -0.77
CA LEU A 329 -9.40 12.63 0.56
C LEU A 329 -9.09 13.93 1.34
N LEU A 330 -8.53 14.94 0.67
CA LEU A 330 -8.30 16.26 1.28
C LEU A 330 -9.61 16.87 1.79
N THR A 331 -10.66 16.85 0.96
CA THR A 331 -11.99 17.34 1.32
C THR A 331 -12.57 16.58 2.52
N ALA A 332 -12.41 15.26 2.56
CA ALA A 332 -12.86 14.45 3.69
C ALA A 332 -12.16 14.84 5.01
N ILE A 333 -10.84 15.01 4.98
CA ILE A 333 -10.03 15.40 6.16
C ILE A 333 -10.44 16.80 6.64
N VAL A 334 -10.54 17.76 5.73
CA VAL A 334 -10.98 19.13 6.03
C VAL A 334 -12.41 19.13 6.61
N THR A 335 -13.33 18.37 6.01
CA THR A 335 -14.71 18.29 6.46
C THR A 335 -14.81 17.62 7.83
N ALA A 336 -13.96 16.63 8.14
CA ALA A 336 -13.89 16.05 9.48
C ALA A 336 -13.51 17.10 10.53
N ALA A 337 -12.48 17.92 10.28
CA ALA A 337 -12.09 18.99 11.20
C ALA A 337 -13.17 20.06 11.36
N LEU A 338 -13.88 20.42 10.28
CA LEU A 338 -15.02 21.34 10.32
C LEU A 338 -16.25 20.80 11.08
N ARG A 339 -16.29 19.50 11.39
CA ARG A 339 -17.29 18.86 12.26
C ARG A 339 -16.80 18.74 13.71
N ASP A 340 -15.77 19.48 14.08
CA ASP A 340 -15.15 19.47 15.41
C ASP A 340 -14.50 18.13 15.82
N VAL A 341 -14.19 17.27 14.85
CA VAL A 341 -13.39 16.05 15.08
C VAL A 341 -11.93 16.44 15.36
N ASP A 342 -11.27 15.82 16.34
CA ASP A 342 -9.83 16.03 16.58
C ASP A 342 -8.99 15.37 15.48
N VAL A 343 -8.69 16.15 14.44
CA VAL A 343 -7.90 15.68 13.30
C VAL A 343 -6.43 16.06 13.47
N ARG A 344 -5.57 15.04 13.52
CA ARG A 344 -4.13 15.20 13.67
C ARG A 344 -3.37 14.47 12.57
N LEU A 345 -2.33 15.10 12.04
CA LEU A 345 -1.50 14.55 10.97
C LEU A 345 -0.03 14.59 11.36
N ILE A 346 0.63 13.42 11.43
CA ILE A 346 2.08 13.32 11.56
C ILE A 346 2.70 13.01 10.20
N VAL A 347 3.69 13.82 9.82
CA VAL A 347 4.55 13.62 8.64
C VAL A 347 6.03 13.78 9.01
N PRO A 348 6.97 13.27 8.21
CA PRO A 348 8.39 13.50 8.46
C PRO A 348 8.77 14.98 8.31
N LYS A 349 9.60 15.49 9.24
CA LYS A 349 10.29 16.77 9.06
C LYS A 349 11.21 16.75 7.84
N LYS A 350 11.88 15.62 7.61
CA LYS A 350 12.77 15.38 6.48
C LYS A 350 12.52 13.97 5.95
N GLY A 351 11.97 13.87 4.74
CA GLY A 351 11.80 12.61 4.04
C GLY A 351 13.03 12.17 3.27
N ASP A 352 12.87 11.10 2.51
CA ASP A 352 13.86 10.59 1.54
C ASP A 352 13.75 11.29 0.17
N SER A 353 12.68 12.06 -0.06
CA SER A 353 12.46 12.83 -1.29
C SER A 353 12.08 14.29 -0.99
N ARG A 354 12.98 15.22 -1.32
CA ARG A 354 12.74 16.68 -1.18
C ARG A 354 11.54 17.18 -1.97
N VAL A 355 11.25 16.54 -3.10
CA VAL A 355 10.14 16.92 -3.97
C VAL A 355 8.81 16.55 -3.31
N VAL A 356 8.73 15.35 -2.72
CA VAL A 356 7.55 14.91 -1.97
C VAL A 356 7.37 15.77 -0.70
N ASP A 357 8.46 16.08 0.00
CA ASP A 357 8.44 16.99 1.16
C ASP A 357 7.84 18.38 0.83
N LEU A 358 8.21 18.94 -0.33
CA LEU A 358 7.67 20.21 -0.82
C LEU A 358 6.21 20.08 -1.25
N ALA A 359 5.86 19.00 -1.95
CA ALA A 359 4.48 18.73 -2.37
C ALA A 359 3.55 18.59 -1.16
N ALA A 360 3.94 17.83 -0.14
CA ALA A 360 3.15 17.62 1.07
C ALA A 360 2.84 18.94 1.80
N ARG A 361 3.86 19.79 1.97
CA ARG A 361 3.70 21.10 2.62
C ARG A 361 2.79 22.04 1.82
N SER A 362 2.60 21.83 0.53
CA SER A 362 1.68 22.63 -0.28
C SER A 362 0.19 22.46 0.10
N TYR A 363 -0.15 21.42 0.88
CA TYR A 363 -1.50 21.14 1.36
C TYR A 363 -1.76 21.69 2.77
N PHE A 364 -0.72 22.05 3.52
CA PHE A 364 -0.86 22.46 4.92
C PHE A 364 -1.71 23.72 5.13
N PRO A 365 -1.66 24.77 4.29
CA PRO A 365 -2.49 25.95 4.51
C PRO A 365 -3.99 25.64 4.61
N GLU A 366 -4.48 24.73 3.78
CA GLU A 366 -5.88 24.32 3.74
C GLU A 366 -6.27 23.51 4.99
N LEU A 367 -5.41 22.58 5.40
CA LEU A 367 -5.57 21.79 6.62
C LEU A 367 -5.58 22.67 7.88
N LEU A 368 -4.57 23.53 8.03
CA LEU A 368 -4.41 24.41 9.19
C LEU A 368 -5.56 25.42 9.29
N ALA A 369 -6.06 25.91 8.15
CA ALA A 369 -7.21 26.82 8.13
C ALA A 369 -8.51 26.14 8.60
N ALA A 370 -8.65 24.82 8.39
CA ALA A 370 -9.79 24.02 8.81
C ALA A 370 -9.70 23.51 10.26
N GLY A 371 -8.58 23.76 10.96
CA GLY A 371 -8.37 23.31 12.34
C GLY A 371 -7.65 21.96 12.48
N VAL A 372 -7.16 21.38 11.37
CA VAL A 372 -6.32 20.17 11.44
C VAL A 372 -4.98 20.50 12.06
N ARG A 373 -4.54 19.71 13.05
CA ARG A 373 -3.24 19.87 13.71
C ARG A 373 -2.18 19.05 12.99
N VAL A 374 -1.19 19.73 12.41
CA VAL A 374 -0.13 19.11 11.61
C VAL A 374 1.18 19.09 12.39
N TYR A 375 1.85 17.95 12.39
CA TYR A 375 3.06 17.68 13.16
C TYR A 375 4.18 17.19 12.25
N GLU A 376 5.37 17.80 12.37
CA GLU A 376 6.60 17.35 11.75
C GLU A 376 7.39 16.48 12.74
N TYR A 377 7.51 15.19 12.48
CA TYR A 377 8.29 14.25 13.28
C TYR A 377 9.79 14.49 13.10
N GLU A 378 10.54 14.67 14.19
CA GLU A 378 11.90 15.23 14.13
C GLU A 378 13.03 14.21 14.39
N THR A 379 12.77 13.12 15.09
CA THR A 379 13.83 12.23 15.60
C THR A 379 14.48 11.36 14.53
N ARG A 380 13.66 10.76 13.65
CA ARG A 380 14.08 9.81 12.60
C ARG A 380 13.11 9.87 11.42
N PHE A 381 13.35 9.10 10.37
CA PHE A 381 12.38 9.00 9.29
C PHE A 381 11.16 8.18 9.75
N ILE A 382 9.99 8.81 9.83
CA ILE A 382 8.72 8.12 10.09
C ILE A 382 8.14 7.62 8.78
N HIS A 383 8.00 6.30 8.67
CA HIS A 383 7.52 5.60 7.49
C HIS A 383 6.23 4.80 7.77
N ALA A 384 5.63 4.95 8.96
CA ALA A 384 4.33 4.37 9.27
C ALA A 384 3.22 4.90 8.35
N LYS A 385 2.27 4.03 7.98
CA LYS A 385 1.03 4.40 7.26
C LYS A 385 -0.15 3.92 8.08
N THR A 386 -0.62 4.80 8.96
CA THR A 386 -1.58 4.43 10.00
C THR A 386 -2.69 5.46 10.12
N LEU A 387 -3.88 4.98 10.48
CA LEU A 387 -5.05 5.80 10.77
C LEU A 387 -5.71 5.25 12.03
N VAL A 388 -5.96 6.12 13.00
CA VAL A 388 -6.80 5.86 14.18
C VAL A 388 -8.05 6.69 14.02
N CYS A 389 -9.21 6.04 14.06
CA CYS A 389 -10.49 6.71 14.05
C CYS A 389 -11.32 6.29 15.25
N ASP A 390 -11.83 7.30 15.94
CA ASP A 390 -12.56 7.15 17.19
C ASP A 390 -11.85 6.16 18.13
N ASP A 391 -12.59 5.35 18.88
CA ASP A 391 -12.04 4.43 19.87
C ASP A 391 -12.06 2.97 19.41
N ASP A 392 -12.41 2.70 18.16
CA ASP A 392 -12.68 1.34 17.67
C ASP A 392 -12.03 0.97 16.33
N VAL A 393 -11.61 1.93 15.49
CA VAL A 393 -11.02 1.61 14.17
C VAL A 393 -9.54 2.00 14.09
N ALA A 394 -8.70 1.00 13.82
CA ALA A 394 -7.28 1.17 13.51
C ALA A 394 -6.96 0.61 12.11
N ILE A 395 -6.31 1.40 11.27
CA ILE A 395 -5.86 0.96 9.94
C ILE A 395 -4.34 0.99 9.89
N ILE A 396 -3.75 -0.13 9.49
CA ILE A 396 -2.30 -0.30 9.30
C ILE A 396 -2.10 -0.89 7.90
N GLY A 397 -1.20 -0.33 7.10
CA GLY A 397 -1.00 -0.87 5.76
C GLY A 397 0.27 -0.42 5.08
N THR A 398 0.31 -0.65 3.77
CA THR A 398 1.44 -0.31 2.90
C THR A 398 1.24 0.99 2.14
N ALA A 399 -0.03 1.40 1.95
CA ALA A 399 -0.41 2.56 1.15
C ALA A 399 -0.11 3.87 1.88
N ASN A 400 0.65 4.76 1.23
CA ASN A 400 0.75 6.14 1.68
C ASN A 400 -0.50 6.93 1.29
N LEU A 401 -0.67 8.13 1.85
CA LEU A 401 -1.75 9.04 1.47
C LEU A 401 -1.36 9.85 0.21
N ASP A 402 -1.07 9.14 -0.89
CA ASP A 402 -0.68 9.71 -2.19
C ASP A 402 -1.37 9.01 -3.38
N ASN A 403 -1.36 9.66 -4.55
CA ASN A 403 -2.01 9.13 -5.75
C ASN A 403 -1.36 7.84 -6.23
N ARG A 404 -0.03 7.73 -6.10
CA ARG A 404 0.71 6.54 -6.53
C ARG A 404 0.27 5.30 -5.75
N SER A 405 0.17 5.36 -4.43
CA SER A 405 -0.26 4.25 -3.59
C SER A 405 -1.72 3.88 -3.90
N PHE A 406 -2.59 4.88 -4.05
CA PHE A 406 -4.02 4.61 -4.27
C PHE A 406 -4.36 4.08 -5.67
N ARG A 407 -3.57 4.44 -6.70
CA ARG A 407 -3.96 4.21 -8.10
C ARG A 407 -2.98 3.37 -8.91
N LEU A 408 -1.69 3.36 -8.56
CA LEU A 408 -0.63 2.79 -9.37
C LEU A 408 0.05 1.59 -8.72
N ASN A 409 0.15 1.54 -7.39
CA ASN A 409 0.77 0.41 -6.71
C ASN A 409 -0.27 -0.65 -6.33
N PHE A 410 0.19 -1.90 -6.27
CA PHE A 410 -0.48 -2.91 -5.49
C PHE A 410 -0.16 -2.67 -4.02
N GLU A 411 -1.19 -2.50 -3.21
CA GLU A 411 -1.11 -2.17 -1.79
C GLU A 411 -2.01 -3.12 -0.99
N VAL A 412 -1.79 -3.19 0.32
CA VAL A 412 -2.60 -3.94 1.27
C VAL A 412 -2.76 -3.13 2.56
N ALA A 413 -3.94 -3.20 3.16
CA ALA A 413 -4.24 -2.63 4.46
C ALA A 413 -5.00 -3.63 5.33
N ALA A 414 -4.71 -3.62 6.63
CA ALA A 414 -5.48 -4.28 7.66
C ALA A 414 -6.28 -3.22 8.42
N VAL A 415 -7.61 -3.34 8.36
CA VAL A 415 -8.54 -2.61 9.22
C VAL A 415 -8.81 -3.49 10.42
N LEU A 416 -8.35 -3.06 11.58
CA LEU A 416 -8.49 -3.71 12.87
C LEU A 416 -9.61 -3.00 13.63
N VAL A 417 -10.53 -3.79 14.17
CA VAL A 417 -11.70 -3.29 14.87
C VAL A 417 -11.66 -3.73 16.33
N GLY A 418 -11.97 -2.79 17.22
CA GLY A 418 -12.01 -2.96 18.66
C GLY A 418 -11.01 -2.07 19.40
N ASP A 419 -11.26 -1.92 20.70
CA ASP A 419 -10.51 -1.04 21.59
C ASP A 419 -9.01 -1.40 21.67
N ALA A 420 -8.67 -2.67 21.92
CA ALA A 420 -7.27 -3.08 22.12
C ALA A 420 -6.30 -2.68 20.97
N PRO A 421 -6.57 -2.99 19.68
CA PRO A 421 -5.70 -2.53 18.59
C PRO A 421 -5.78 -1.02 18.37
N ASN A 422 -6.94 -0.37 18.60
CA ASN A 422 -7.10 1.08 18.48
C ASN A 422 -6.25 1.82 19.51
N THR A 423 -6.41 1.50 20.79
CA THR A 423 -5.67 2.06 21.92
C THR A 423 -4.17 1.89 21.74
N LYS A 424 -3.69 0.70 21.34
CA LYS A 424 -2.25 0.49 21.08
C LYS A 424 -1.71 1.40 19.97
N LEU A 425 -2.49 1.67 18.93
CA LEU A 425 -2.09 2.55 17.84
C LEU A 425 -2.20 4.04 18.23
N ALA A 426 -3.19 4.39 19.06
CA ALA A 426 -3.37 5.72 19.64
C ALA A 426 -2.22 6.08 20.61
N ASP A 427 -1.78 5.13 21.43
CA ASP A 427 -0.62 5.27 22.32
C ASP A 427 0.65 5.49 21.50
N ALA A 428 0.87 4.69 20.45
CA ALA A 428 2.01 4.85 19.55
C ALA A 428 2.00 6.23 18.85
N PHE A 429 0.83 6.70 18.42
CA PHE A 429 0.67 8.03 17.85
C PHE A 429 1.03 9.12 18.86
N THR A 430 0.60 8.97 20.11
CA THR A 430 0.89 9.92 21.19
C THR A 430 2.38 9.95 21.55
N GLU A 431 3.06 8.80 21.53
CA GLU A 431 4.51 8.72 21.66
C GLU A 431 5.20 9.47 20.49
N ASP A 432 4.75 9.23 19.25
CA ASP A 432 5.27 9.91 18.08
C ASP A 432 5.03 11.44 18.12
N LEU A 433 3.91 11.90 18.72
CA LEU A 433 3.67 13.33 18.99
C LEU A 433 4.73 13.92 19.93
N GLY A 434 5.17 13.19 20.96
CA GLY A 434 6.22 13.65 21.88
C GLY A 434 7.58 13.90 21.19
N ALA A 435 7.79 13.26 20.04
CA ALA A 435 8.96 13.42 19.17
C ALA A 435 8.70 14.33 17.95
N SER A 436 7.56 15.04 17.95
CA SER A 436 7.13 15.87 16.83
C SER A 436 6.97 17.34 17.22
N ARG A 437 7.10 18.21 16.21
CA ARG A 437 6.87 19.65 16.34
C ARG A 437 5.57 20.03 15.65
N GLU A 438 4.66 20.65 16.37
CA GLU A 438 3.41 21.17 15.80
C GLU A 438 3.70 22.38 14.89
N ILE A 439 3.09 22.39 13.71
CA ILE A 439 3.19 23.47 12.74
C ILE A 439 2.00 24.40 12.93
N THR A 440 2.29 25.64 13.31
CA THR A 440 1.26 26.66 13.45
C THR A 440 0.98 27.35 12.12
N ARG A 441 -0.26 27.82 11.96
CA ARG A 441 -0.66 28.64 10.80
C ARG A 441 0.23 29.87 10.64
N ASP A 442 0.47 30.60 11.71
CA ASP A 442 1.30 31.81 11.71
C ASP A 442 2.74 31.54 11.27
N GLU A 443 3.34 30.44 11.73
CA GLU A 443 4.68 30.03 11.28
C GLU A 443 4.67 29.71 9.79
N PHE A 444 3.67 28.96 9.32
CA PHE A 444 3.58 28.53 7.94
C PHE A 444 3.36 29.72 6.99
N GLU A 445 2.56 30.69 7.40
CA GLU A 445 2.33 31.92 6.65
C GLU A 445 3.55 32.86 6.64
N ARG A 446 4.51 32.75 7.56
CA ARG A 446 5.73 33.59 7.53
C ARG A 446 6.83 33.07 6.58
N GLN A 447 6.56 32.02 5.82
CA GLN A 447 7.55 31.44 4.90
C GLN A 447 7.96 32.37 3.75
N THR A 448 9.23 32.28 3.34
CA THR A 448 9.79 33.04 2.22
C THR A 448 9.10 32.70 0.90
N PHE A 449 9.03 33.69 0.00
CA PHE A 449 8.46 33.51 -1.35
C PHE A 449 9.09 32.33 -2.10
N ARG A 450 10.40 32.12 -1.99
CA ARG A 450 11.10 30.99 -2.63
C ARG A 450 10.57 29.63 -2.14
N ARG A 451 10.32 29.48 -0.83
CA ARG A 451 9.80 28.24 -0.25
C ARG A 451 8.38 27.96 -0.73
N ARG A 452 7.52 29.00 -0.72
CA ARG A 452 6.15 28.92 -1.25
C ARG A 452 6.11 28.56 -2.73
N LEU A 453 6.96 29.19 -3.54
CA LEU A 453 7.07 28.89 -4.97
C LEU A 453 7.51 27.44 -5.21
N GLY A 454 8.48 26.94 -4.42
CA GLY A 454 8.91 25.55 -4.48
C GLY A 454 7.79 24.55 -4.12
N GLN A 455 7.00 24.84 -3.09
CA GLN A 455 5.83 24.04 -2.72
C GLN A 455 4.76 24.05 -3.81
N ALA A 456 4.42 25.22 -4.36
CA ALA A 456 3.45 25.35 -5.44
C ALA A 456 3.90 24.60 -6.71
N GLY A 457 5.19 24.70 -7.07
CA GLY A 457 5.77 23.95 -8.18
C GLY A 457 5.72 22.44 -7.96
N ALA A 458 6.04 21.97 -6.76
CA ALA A 458 5.95 20.56 -6.39
C ALA A 458 4.50 20.04 -6.38
N ARG A 459 3.50 20.88 -6.06
CA ARG A 459 2.08 20.51 -6.14
C ARG A 459 1.66 20.14 -7.56
N LEU A 460 2.23 20.77 -8.59
CA LEU A 460 1.87 20.49 -10.00
C LEU A 460 2.18 19.05 -10.44
N ILE A 461 3.13 18.38 -9.78
CA ILE A 461 3.51 16.99 -10.06
C ILE A 461 2.85 15.98 -9.11
N SER A 462 1.99 16.43 -8.19
CA SER A 462 1.27 15.58 -7.24
C SER A 462 0.47 14.42 -7.85
N PRO A 463 -0.09 14.51 -9.08
CA PRO A 463 -0.72 13.36 -9.72
C PRO A 463 0.24 12.22 -10.09
N LEU A 464 1.56 12.48 -10.12
CA LEU A 464 2.62 11.52 -10.45
C LEU A 464 3.36 10.99 -9.21
N LEU A 465 3.21 11.69 -8.08
CA LEU A 465 3.74 11.32 -6.77
C LEU A 465 2.76 10.37 -6.07
#